data_AF-A0A0K0FJM2-F1
#
_entry.id   AF-A0A0K0FJM2-F1
#
_cell.length_a   1.000
_cell.length_b   1.000
_cell.length_c   1.000
_cell.angle_alpha   90.00
_cell.angle_beta   90.00
_cell.angle_gamma   90.00
#
_symmetry.space_group_name_H-M   'P 1'
#
loop_
_entity.id
_entity.type
_entity.pdbx_description
1 polymer ?
#
loop_
_entity_poly.entity_id
_entity_poly.type
_entity_poly.pdbx_seq_one_letter_code
_entity_poly.pdbx_strand_id
1 'polypeptide(L)'
;MNGYSMARQFFDCNTDNMDSFELEIPSKCYTYFNYSWHMEVKYVVRYIRNKQKCISNIKLLMVIKSYVIIMGESGIPEENILLNYGNDLYTNHKKYPECLPKDKHFYKFERDLFISTEKEDYWANNELSSLTIEQNIFKKFERRNLNNDALMLEINSFLLIENLNINKEKILYQNLSNSFYVITGFDLDNNKKNIEGGKEILRKKTRHLGNEIYR
;
A
#
# COMPACT_ATOMS: atom_id res chain seq x y z
N MET A 1 -14.86 -2.52 39.89
CA MET A 1 -16.26 -2.94 39.68
C MET A 1 -16.42 -3.33 38.23
N ASN A 2 -16.99 -4.52 38.02
CA ASN A 2 -16.88 -5.34 36.81
C ASN A 2 -17.54 -4.70 35.59
N GLY A 3 -16.74 -4.40 34.56
CA GLY A 3 -17.24 -4.09 33.23
C GLY A 3 -17.55 -5.39 32.51
N TYR A 4 -18.84 -5.69 32.36
CA TYR A 4 -19.32 -6.84 31.59
C TYR A 4 -18.77 -6.78 30.16
N SER A 5 -17.86 -7.69 29.82
CA SER A 5 -17.63 -8.09 28.42
C SER A 5 -18.91 -8.78 27.95
N MET A 6 -19.70 -8.10 27.13
CA MET A 6 -20.75 -8.79 26.38
C MET A 6 -20.08 -9.60 25.28
N ALA A 7 -19.69 -10.84 25.61
CA ALA A 7 -19.37 -11.86 24.62
C ALA A 7 -20.64 -12.10 23.80
N ARG A 8 -20.77 -11.41 22.65
CA ARG A 8 -21.79 -11.75 21.67
C ARG A 8 -21.33 -13.04 21.01
N GLN A 9 -21.95 -14.15 21.38
CA GLN A 9 -21.83 -15.41 20.66
C GLN A 9 -22.45 -15.21 19.27
N PHE A 10 -21.64 -15.33 18.23
CA PHE A 10 -22.12 -15.32 16.86
C PHE A 10 -22.25 -16.76 16.39
N PHE A 11 -23.42 -17.11 15.86
CA PHE A 11 -23.72 -18.43 15.34
C PHE A 11 -23.61 -18.39 13.82
N ASP A 12 -22.85 -19.33 13.24
CA ASP A 12 -22.91 -19.62 11.81
C ASP A 12 -24.20 -20.38 11.52
N CYS A 13 -25.13 -19.74 10.81
CA CYS A 13 -26.44 -20.31 10.50
C CYS A 13 -26.39 -21.40 9.40
N ASN A 14 -25.21 -21.75 8.87
CA ASN A 14 -25.10 -22.60 7.68
C ASN A 14 -24.51 -24.00 7.92
N THR A 15 -24.18 -24.40 9.16
CA THR A 15 -23.72 -25.78 9.44
C THR A 15 -24.24 -26.30 10.79
N ASP A 16 -24.59 -27.59 10.85
CA ASP A 16 -25.06 -28.28 12.07
C ASP A 16 -23.94 -28.55 13.11
N ASN A 17 -22.72 -28.04 12.89
CA ASN A 17 -21.60 -28.18 13.82
C ASN A 17 -21.32 -26.84 14.52
N MET A 18 -21.65 -26.77 15.81
CA MET A 18 -21.38 -25.63 16.68
C MET A 18 -19.89 -25.54 17.05
N ASP A 19 -19.04 -25.09 16.13
CA ASP A 19 -17.73 -24.58 16.51
C ASP A 19 -17.89 -23.11 16.95
N SER A 20 -18.06 -22.91 18.26
CA SER A 20 -18.04 -21.59 18.86
C SER A 20 -16.63 -21.02 18.77
N PHE A 21 -16.44 -19.93 18.03
CA PHE A 21 -15.20 -19.16 18.10
C PHE A 21 -15.45 -17.86 18.88
N GLU A 22 -14.59 -17.59 19.87
CA GLU A 22 -14.56 -16.30 20.53
C GLU A 22 -13.94 -15.28 19.58
N LEU A 23 -14.77 -14.37 19.08
CA LEU A 23 -14.28 -13.18 18.39
C LEU A 23 -13.77 -12.20 19.46
N GLU A 24 -12.50 -12.31 19.82
CA GLU A 24 -11.82 -11.24 20.55
C GLU A 24 -11.67 -10.03 19.62
N ILE A 25 -12.65 -9.12 19.67
CA ILE A 25 -12.48 -7.79 19.09
C ILE A 25 -11.62 -7.00 20.09
N PRO A 26 -10.38 -6.64 19.77
CA PRO A 26 -9.54 -5.88 20.69
C PRO A 26 -10.27 -4.60 21.06
N SER A 27 -10.59 -4.44 22.35
CA SER A 27 -11.31 -3.27 22.85
C SER A 27 -10.36 -2.07 22.81
N LYS A 28 -10.26 -1.44 21.63
CA LYS A 28 -9.32 -0.38 21.30
C LYS A 28 -7.86 -0.87 21.35
N CYS A 29 -7.18 -0.89 20.20
CA CYS A 29 -5.72 -0.98 20.18
C CYS A 29 -5.15 0.28 20.85
N TYR A 30 -4.98 0.25 22.17
CA TYR A 30 -4.23 1.28 22.88
C TYR A 30 -2.76 1.21 22.43
N THR A 31 -2.41 2.14 21.53
CA THR A 31 -1.21 3.00 21.58
C THR A 31 0.14 2.56 20.96
N TYR A 32 0.85 3.58 20.43
CA TYR A 32 2.30 3.71 20.16
C TYR A 32 3.03 2.87 19.09
N PHE A 33 2.38 2.02 18.30
CA PHE A 33 3.09 1.45 17.14
C PHE A 33 3.25 2.51 16.04
N ASN A 34 4.46 3.07 15.92
CA ASN A 34 4.87 3.86 14.76
C ASN A 34 5.08 2.90 13.58
N TYR A 35 3.98 2.52 12.93
CA TYR A 35 4.04 1.74 11.71
C TYR A 35 4.84 2.49 10.64
N SER A 36 5.84 1.81 10.08
CA SER A 36 6.70 2.34 9.02
C SER A 36 6.03 2.25 7.66
N TRP A 37 4.88 2.91 7.48
CA TRP A 37 4.17 2.90 6.21
C TRP A 37 5.05 3.43 5.06
N HIS A 38 4.99 2.76 3.91
CA HIS A 38 5.47 3.26 2.63
C HIS A 38 4.37 3.20 1.58
N MET A 39 4.55 3.96 0.48
CA MET A 39 3.61 3.97 -0.62
C MET A 39 4.05 3.02 -1.73
N GLU A 40 3.08 2.37 -2.34
CA GLU A 40 3.29 1.59 -3.56
C GLU A 40 2.23 1.92 -4.59
N VAL A 41 2.58 1.80 -5.87
CA VAL A 41 1.65 1.92 -6.98
C VAL A 41 1.63 0.61 -7.73
N LYS A 42 0.58 -0.18 -7.51
CA LYS A 42 0.48 -1.54 -8.03
C LYS A 42 -0.83 -1.77 -8.76
N TYR A 43 -0.85 -2.81 -9.57
CA TYR A 43 -2.10 -3.40 -10.04
C TYR A 43 -2.70 -4.24 -8.91
N VAL A 44 -3.91 -3.88 -8.49
CA VAL A 44 -4.74 -4.72 -7.64
C VAL A 44 -5.57 -5.59 -8.57
N VAL A 45 -5.35 -6.90 -8.51
CA VAL A 45 -6.03 -7.87 -9.38
C VAL A 45 -7.20 -8.50 -8.62
N ARG A 46 -8.39 -8.40 -9.18
CA ARG A 46 -9.58 -9.12 -8.71
C ARG A 46 -9.84 -10.32 -9.59
N TYR A 47 -9.93 -11.50 -8.99
CA TYR A 47 -10.29 -12.72 -9.71
C TYR A 47 -11.81 -12.94 -9.69
N ILE A 48 -12.41 -13.11 -10.87
CA ILE A 48 -13.82 -13.44 -11.04
C ILE A 48 -13.94 -14.94 -11.25
N ARG A 49 -14.28 -15.67 -10.18
CA ARG A 49 -14.37 -17.14 -10.17
C ARG A 49 -15.24 -17.70 -11.30
N ASN A 50 -16.46 -17.18 -11.47
CA ASN A 50 -17.43 -17.68 -12.45
C ASN A 50 -16.95 -17.56 -13.91
N LYS A 51 -16.11 -16.57 -14.20
CA LYS A 51 -15.56 -16.34 -15.54
C LYS A 51 -14.13 -16.84 -15.69
N GLN A 52 -13.52 -17.29 -14.59
CA GLN A 52 -12.10 -17.59 -14.47
C GLN A 52 -11.20 -16.48 -15.06
N LYS A 53 -11.58 -15.22 -14.83
CA LYS A 53 -10.90 -14.04 -15.41
C LYS A 53 -10.36 -13.12 -14.32
N CYS A 54 -9.24 -12.49 -14.59
CA CYS A 54 -8.62 -11.48 -13.76
C CYS A 54 -8.97 -10.09 -14.33
N ILE A 55 -9.36 -9.16 -13.47
CA ILE A 55 -9.45 -7.73 -13.79
C ILE A 55 -8.45 -7.01 -12.90
N SER A 56 -7.66 -6.12 -13.48
CA SER A 56 -6.66 -5.36 -12.74
C SER A 56 -6.94 -3.86 -12.83
N ASN A 57 -6.79 -3.17 -11.71
CA ASN A 57 -6.86 -1.72 -11.64
C ASN A 57 -5.62 -1.18 -10.94
N ILE A 58 -5.12 -0.05 -11.42
CA ILE A 58 -4.02 0.67 -10.76
C ILE A 58 -4.56 1.26 -9.47
N LYS A 59 -3.87 1.02 -8.36
CA LYS A 59 -4.19 1.62 -7.07
C LYS A 59 -2.91 2.11 -6.39
N LEU A 60 -3.06 3.21 -5.66
CA LEU A 60 -2.08 3.67 -4.69
C LEU A 60 -2.34 2.92 -3.37
N LEU A 61 -1.28 2.37 -2.81
CA LEU A 61 -1.32 1.51 -1.63
C LEU A 61 -0.48 2.14 -0.52
N MET A 62 -0.93 2.02 0.72
CA MET A 62 -0.07 2.16 1.89
C MET A 62 0.28 0.75 2.37
N VAL A 63 1.56 0.44 2.48
CA VAL A 63 2.03 -0.91 2.79
C VAL A 63 2.89 -0.87 4.06
N ILE A 64 2.71 -1.88 4.89
CA ILE A 64 3.64 -2.29 5.94
C ILE A 64 3.74 -3.80 5.96
N LYS A 65 4.65 -4.35 6.77
CA LYS A 65 4.86 -5.78 6.92
C LYS A 65 3.58 -6.61 7.13
N SER A 66 2.62 -6.08 7.89
CA SER A 66 1.41 -6.82 8.31
C SER A 66 0.14 -6.45 7.53
N TYR A 67 0.11 -5.27 6.91
CA TYR A 67 -1.12 -4.69 6.37
C TYR A 67 -0.87 -3.98 5.05
N VAL A 68 -1.89 -3.98 4.19
CA VAL A 68 -1.96 -3.17 2.97
C VAL A 68 -3.25 -2.37 3.03
N ILE A 69 -3.19 -1.08 2.78
CA ILE A 69 -4.37 -0.23 2.62
C ILE A 69 -4.46 0.15 1.14
N ILE A 70 -5.56 -0.20 0.48
CA ILE A 70 -5.88 0.34 -0.84
C ILE A 70 -6.48 1.73 -0.61
N MET A 71 -5.84 2.77 -1.16
CA MET A 71 -6.35 4.12 -1.04
C MET A 71 -7.52 4.37 -2.01
N GLY A 72 -8.55 5.05 -1.50
CA GLY A 72 -9.73 5.48 -2.25
C GLY A 72 -9.43 6.53 -3.32
N GLU A 73 -10.37 6.72 -4.24
CA GLU A 73 -10.21 7.60 -5.42
C GLU A 73 -10.52 9.07 -5.12
N SER A 74 -10.89 9.41 -3.89
CA SER A 74 -11.28 10.77 -3.51
C SER A 74 -10.45 11.33 -2.35
N GLY A 75 -9.46 10.58 -1.83
CA GLY A 75 -8.77 10.93 -0.59
C GLY A 75 -9.67 10.90 0.65
N ILE A 76 -10.92 10.44 0.52
CA ILE A 76 -11.86 10.27 1.63
C ILE A 76 -11.47 8.98 2.39
N PRO A 77 -11.19 9.06 3.70
CA PRO A 77 -10.76 7.90 4.48
C PRO A 77 -11.70 6.69 4.41
N GLU A 78 -13.00 6.95 4.27
CA GLU A 78 -14.08 5.96 4.26
C GLU A 78 -14.09 5.06 3.02
N GLU A 79 -13.38 5.44 1.95
CA GLU A 79 -13.19 4.60 0.75
C GLU A 79 -11.97 3.68 0.86
N ASN A 80 -11.12 3.87 1.88
CA ASN A 80 -9.90 3.08 2.02
C ASN A 80 -10.23 1.66 2.47
N ILE A 81 -9.57 0.68 1.86
CA ILE A 81 -9.77 -0.74 2.18
C ILE A 81 -8.52 -1.27 2.87
N LEU A 82 -8.63 -1.51 4.19
CA LEU A 82 -7.61 -2.20 4.95
C LEU A 82 -7.65 -3.71 4.65
N LEU A 83 -6.50 -4.24 4.26
CA LEU A 83 -6.30 -5.65 3.96
C LEU A 83 -5.22 -6.20 4.89
N ASN A 84 -5.55 -7.29 5.58
CA ASN A 84 -4.57 -8.07 6.32
C ASN A 84 -3.91 -9.05 5.36
N TYR A 85 -2.59 -9.24 5.45
CA TYR A 85 -2.00 -10.41 4.80
C TYR A 85 -2.65 -11.65 5.39
N GLY A 86 -3.32 -12.44 4.56
CA GLY A 86 -3.92 -13.69 5.01
C GLY A 86 -2.84 -14.59 5.61
N ASN A 87 -3.20 -15.32 6.68
CA ASN A 87 -2.42 -16.45 7.18
C ASN A 87 -2.40 -17.64 6.20
N ASP A 88 -2.95 -17.46 4.99
CA ASP A 88 -3.00 -18.48 3.96
C ASP A 88 -1.58 -18.71 3.44
N LEU A 89 -0.88 -19.64 4.10
CA LEU A 89 0.22 -20.42 3.56
C LEU A 89 -0.28 -21.25 2.35
N TYR A 90 -0.84 -20.61 1.32
CA TYR A 90 -0.87 -21.20 -0.02
C TYR A 90 0.44 -20.86 -0.73
N THR A 91 1.54 -21.31 -0.12
CA THR A 91 2.84 -21.54 -0.77
C THR A 91 2.78 -22.69 -1.78
N ASN A 92 1.63 -23.35 -1.94
CA ASN A 92 1.39 -24.24 -3.05
C ASN A 92 0.87 -23.45 -4.26
N HIS A 93 1.76 -23.17 -5.21
CA HIS A 93 1.49 -22.60 -6.53
C HIS A 93 0.37 -23.31 -7.34
N LYS A 94 -0.19 -24.42 -6.85
CA LYS A 94 -1.22 -25.25 -7.50
C LYS A 94 -2.63 -24.62 -7.58
N LYS A 95 -2.90 -23.46 -6.97
CA LYS A 95 -4.22 -22.79 -7.05
C LYS A 95 -4.16 -21.28 -7.34
N TYR A 96 -3.06 -20.78 -7.93
CA TYR A 96 -3.10 -19.40 -8.47
C TYR A 96 -4.00 -19.38 -9.71
N PRO A 97 -4.88 -18.39 -9.87
CA PRO A 97 -5.58 -18.17 -11.13
C PRO A 97 -4.61 -18.15 -12.30
N GLU A 98 -4.90 -18.91 -13.36
CA GLU A 98 -4.04 -18.98 -14.56
C GLU A 98 -3.86 -17.63 -15.24
N CYS A 99 -4.81 -16.70 -15.04
CA CYS A 99 -4.76 -15.34 -15.55
C CYS A 99 -3.79 -14.40 -14.82
N LEU A 100 -3.15 -14.85 -13.73
CA LEU A 100 -2.11 -14.06 -13.05
C LEU A 100 -0.76 -14.21 -13.75
N PRO A 101 0.02 -13.12 -13.88
CA PRO A 101 1.40 -13.20 -14.35
C PRO A 101 2.25 -14.12 -13.46
N LYS A 102 3.08 -14.97 -14.07
CA LYS A 102 3.93 -15.94 -13.36
C LYS A 102 5.30 -15.38 -12.97
N ASP A 103 5.67 -14.23 -13.52
CA ASP A 103 6.93 -13.52 -13.29
C ASP A 103 6.93 -12.72 -11.97
N LYS A 104 5.80 -12.68 -11.26
CA LYS A 104 5.62 -11.92 -10.03
C LYS A 104 5.05 -12.78 -8.91
N HIS A 105 5.40 -12.42 -7.68
CA HIS A 105 4.82 -13.02 -6.49
C HIS A 105 3.60 -12.23 -6.05
N PHE A 106 2.43 -12.86 -6.05
CA PHE A 106 1.18 -12.24 -5.60
C PHE A 106 0.78 -12.77 -4.23
N TYR A 107 0.41 -11.87 -3.33
CA TYR A 107 -0.32 -12.21 -2.11
C TYR A 107 -1.81 -12.24 -2.40
N LYS A 108 -2.51 -13.25 -1.88
CA LYS A 108 -3.97 -13.33 -1.89
C LYS A 108 -4.53 -12.66 -0.65
N PHE A 109 -5.56 -11.84 -0.85
CA PHE A 109 -6.33 -11.18 0.19
C PHE A 109 -7.80 -11.61 0.09
N GLU A 110 -8.60 -11.12 1.02
CA GLU A 110 -10.05 -11.31 0.99
C GLU A 110 -10.67 -10.85 -0.34
N ARG A 111 -11.88 -11.34 -0.63
CA ARG A 111 -12.65 -10.98 -1.84
C ARG A 111 -11.92 -11.29 -3.16
N ASP A 112 -11.06 -12.30 -3.15
CA ASP A 112 -10.26 -12.75 -4.29
C ASP A 112 -9.39 -11.63 -4.90
N LEU A 113 -8.85 -10.78 -4.04
CA LEU A 113 -7.88 -9.76 -4.42
C LEU A 113 -6.46 -10.33 -4.38
N PHE A 114 -5.64 -9.96 -5.35
CA PHE A 114 -4.25 -10.38 -5.48
C PHE A 114 -3.38 -9.16 -5.74
N ILE A 115 -2.29 -9.00 -4.98
CA ILE A 115 -1.39 -7.85 -5.06
C ILE A 115 0.06 -8.29 -4.89
N SER A 116 0.96 -7.80 -5.74
CA SER A 116 2.42 -8.02 -5.67
C SER A 116 3.10 -6.89 -4.91
N THR A 117 3.03 -6.92 -3.58
CA THR A 117 3.56 -5.87 -2.68
C THR A 117 4.96 -6.17 -2.13
N GLU A 118 5.76 -5.14 -1.87
CA GLU A 118 7.05 -5.26 -1.20
C GLU A 118 6.88 -5.12 0.33
N LYS A 119 7.08 -6.22 1.08
CA LYS A 119 6.83 -6.26 2.54
C LYS A 119 8.01 -5.76 3.40
N GLU A 120 9.16 -5.55 2.79
CA GLU A 120 10.37 -5.15 3.50
C GLU A 120 10.30 -3.70 3.99
N ASP A 121 11.10 -3.34 4.99
CA ASP A 121 11.14 -1.98 5.53
C ASP A 121 11.80 -1.03 4.51
N TYR A 122 10.98 -0.51 3.60
CA TYR A 122 11.35 0.39 2.51
C TYR A 122 12.24 1.55 2.96
N TRP A 123 11.98 2.10 4.14
CA TRP A 123 12.71 3.27 4.66
C TRP A 123 14.03 2.89 5.36
N ALA A 124 14.18 1.64 5.79
CA ALA A 124 15.41 1.13 6.40
C ALA A 124 16.47 0.75 5.35
N ASN A 125 16.09 0.61 4.09
CA ASN A 125 17.01 0.30 3.00
C ASN A 125 17.92 1.48 2.68
N ASN A 126 19.18 1.17 2.33
CA ASN A 126 20.15 2.18 1.91
C ASN A 126 19.69 2.90 0.64
N GLU A 127 19.11 2.16 -0.30
CA GLU A 127 18.55 2.65 -1.57
C GLU A 127 17.04 2.44 -1.63
N LEU A 128 16.32 3.39 -2.20
CA LEU A 128 14.88 3.31 -2.38
C LEU A 128 14.53 2.41 -3.58
N SER A 129 13.71 1.39 -3.34
CA SER A 129 13.36 0.44 -4.39
C SER A 129 12.31 1.01 -5.36
N SER A 130 12.63 0.99 -6.66
CA SER A 130 11.67 1.29 -7.73
C SER A 130 10.64 0.19 -7.93
N LEU A 131 10.81 -0.98 -7.31
CA LEU A 131 9.83 -2.07 -7.35
C LEU A 131 8.50 -1.68 -6.72
N THR A 132 8.48 -0.68 -5.84
CA THR A 132 7.25 -0.11 -5.25
C THR A 132 6.30 0.45 -6.30
N ILE A 133 6.76 0.73 -7.52
CA ILE A 133 5.94 1.23 -8.63
C ILE A 133 6.00 0.23 -9.77
N GLU A 134 4.83 -0.18 -10.26
CA GLU A 134 4.73 -1.04 -11.44
C GLU A 134 5.44 -0.41 -12.66
N GLN A 135 6.25 -1.20 -13.37
CA GLN A 135 7.16 -0.67 -14.41
C GLN A 135 6.43 0.12 -15.50
N ASN A 136 5.22 -0.29 -15.89
CA ASN A 136 4.43 0.41 -16.90
C ASN A 136 3.95 1.78 -16.41
N ILE A 137 3.76 1.94 -15.10
CA ILE A 137 3.40 3.20 -14.46
C ILE A 137 4.66 4.04 -14.25
N PHE A 138 5.76 3.40 -13.86
CA PHE A 138 7.05 4.05 -13.67
C PHE A 138 7.58 4.73 -14.95
N LYS A 139 7.16 4.27 -16.14
CA LYS A 139 7.47 4.91 -17.44
C LYS A 139 6.70 6.21 -17.69
N LYS A 140 5.61 6.48 -16.98
CA LYS A 140 4.79 7.69 -17.14
C LYS A 140 5.45 8.93 -16.54
N PHE A 141 6.33 8.74 -15.57
CA PHE A 141 7.06 9.82 -14.91
C PHE A 141 8.21 10.28 -15.79
N GLU A 142 8.22 11.57 -16.12
CA GLU A 142 9.31 12.17 -16.85
C GLU A 142 10.61 12.09 -16.05
N ARG A 143 11.65 11.52 -16.66
CA ARG A 143 12.96 11.34 -16.04
C ARG A 143 13.92 12.41 -16.51
N ARG A 144 14.68 12.96 -15.57
CA ARG A 144 15.90 13.73 -15.85
C ARG A 144 17.12 12.93 -15.40
N ASN A 145 18.30 13.56 -15.45
CA ASN A 145 19.55 12.96 -14.98
C ASN A 145 19.58 12.92 -13.43
N LEU A 146 18.68 12.13 -12.85
CA LEU A 146 18.52 11.91 -11.43
C LEU A 146 18.91 10.48 -11.09
N ASN A 147 19.55 10.31 -9.93
CA ASN A 147 19.75 8.99 -9.37
C ASN A 147 18.40 8.40 -8.92
N ASN A 148 18.40 7.10 -8.65
CA ASN A 148 17.17 6.39 -8.33
C ASN A 148 16.52 6.90 -7.03
N ASP A 149 17.31 7.28 -6.01
CA ASP A 149 16.75 7.80 -4.76
C ASP A 149 16.00 9.12 -4.97
N ALA A 150 16.61 10.10 -5.66
CA ALA A 150 15.97 11.38 -5.96
C ALA A 150 14.68 11.17 -6.75
N LEU A 151 14.72 10.35 -7.80
CA LEU A 151 13.54 10.03 -8.61
C LEU A 151 12.44 9.35 -7.77
N MET A 152 12.79 8.45 -6.85
CA MET A 152 11.80 7.80 -5.99
C MET A 152 11.20 8.77 -4.97
N LEU A 153 11.99 9.67 -4.39
CA LEU A 153 11.51 10.69 -3.45
C LEU A 153 10.54 11.67 -4.13
N GLU A 154 10.81 12.05 -5.37
CA GLU A 154 9.92 12.87 -6.21
C GLU A 154 8.57 12.22 -6.42
N ILE A 155 8.59 10.98 -6.87
CA ILE A 155 7.35 10.26 -7.15
C ILE A 155 6.55 10.08 -5.87
N ASN A 156 7.21 9.72 -4.76
CA ASN A 156 6.56 9.67 -3.45
C ASN A 156 5.93 11.02 -3.07
N SER A 157 6.64 12.13 -3.28
CA SER A 157 6.12 13.47 -2.99
C SER A 157 4.91 13.81 -3.82
N PHE A 158 4.96 13.53 -5.13
CA PHE A 158 3.85 13.73 -6.04
C PHE A 158 2.64 12.89 -5.66
N LEU A 159 2.83 11.62 -5.29
CA LEU A 159 1.74 10.74 -4.87
C LEU A 159 1.09 11.18 -3.56
N LEU A 160 1.82 11.86 -2.66
CA LEU A 160 1.24 12.43 -1.44
C LEU A 160 0.32 13.64 -1.70
N ILE A 161 0.59 14.43 -2.75
CA ILE A 161 -0.19 15.64 -3.07
C ILE A 161 -1.29 15.34 -4.09
N GLU A 162 -0.94 14.62 -5.15
CA GLU A 162 -1.78 14.41 -6.34
C GLU A 162 -2.08 12.91 -6.58
N ASN A 163 -2.42 12.16 -5.54
CA ASN A 163 -2.74 10.72 -5.62
C ASN A 163 -3.72 10.36 -6.75
N LEU A 164 -4.70 11.22 -7.06
CA LEU A 164 -5.73 10.98 -8.08
C LEU A 164 -5.20 11.06 -9.53
N ASN A 165 -4.02 11.66 -9.72
CA ASN A 165 -3.45 11.91 -11.05
C ASN A 165 -2.60 10.75 -11.58
N ILE A 166 -2.58 9.62 -10.89
CA ILE A 166 -1.84 8.41 -11.29
C ILE A 166 -2.31 7.80 -12.61
N ASN A 167 -3.56 8.10 -12.98
CA ASN A 167 -4.18 7.65 -14.22
C ASN A 167 -3.78 8.51 -15.43
N LYS A 168 -3.15 9.67 -15.24
CA LYS A 168 -2.61 10.47 -16.36
C LYS A 168 -1.64 9.64 -17.20
N GLU A 169 -1.58 9.93 -18.50
CA GLU A 169 -0.67 9.23 -19.42
C GLU A 169 0.79 9.60 -19.19
N LYS A 170 1.04 10.88 -18.86
CA LYS A 170 2.37 11.42 -18.61
C LYS A 170 2.34 12.36 -17.42
N ILE A 171 3.35 12.27 -16.57
CA ILE A 171 3.55 13.12 -15.40
C ILE A 171 4.84 13.91 -15.65
N LEU A 172 4.71 15.24 -15.73
CA LEU A 172 5.80 16.13 -16.10
C LEU A 172 6.75 16.36 -14.91
N TYR A 173 8.02 16.56 -15.24
CA TYR A 173 9.07 16.85 -14.26
C TYR A 173 8.73 18.05 -13.38
N GLN A 174 8.12 19.10 -13.94
CA GLN A 174 7.75 20.28 -13.17
C GLN A 174 6.77 19.95 -12.03
N ASN A 175 5.83 19.03 -12.26
CA ASN A 175 4.87 18.63 -11.23
C ASN A 175 5.57 17.83 -10.13
N LEU A 176 6.53 16.97 -10.49
CA LEU A 176 7.35 16.20 -9.56
C LEU A 176 8.21 17.13 -8.70
N SER A 177 8.95 18.04 -9.34
CA SER A 177 9.81 19.04 -8.72
C SER A 177 9.02 19.95 -7.78
N ASN A 178 7.87 20.47 -8.22
CA ASN A 178 7.01 21.30 -7.39
C ASN A 178 6.49 20.53 -6.17
N SER A 179 6.07 19.28 -6.35
CA SER A 179 5.56 18.47 -5.25
C SER A 179 6.63 18.19 -4.20
N PHE A 180 7.84 17.86 -4.63
CA PHE A 180 8.97 17.63 -3.74
C PHE A 180 9.34 18.90 -2.96
N TYR A 181 9.44 20.05 -3.64
CA TYR A 181 9.73 21.33 -3.01
C TYR A 181 8.66 21.75 -2.01
N VAL A 182 7.37 21.63 -2.37
CA VAL A 182 6.25 21.97 -1.47
C VAL A 182 6.26 21.13 -0.18
N ILE A 183 6.63 19.85 -0.28
CA ILE A 183 6.68 18.96 0.89
C ILE A 183 7.94 19.17 1.72
N THR A 184 9.10 19.30 1.09
CA THR A 184 10.40 19.20 1.75
C THR A 184 11.12 20.54 1.93
N GLY A 185 10.80 21.55 1.11
CA GLY A 185 11.54 22.80 0.99
C GLY A 185 12.88 22.66 0.27
N PHE A 186 13.23 21.48 -0.24
CA PHE A 186 14.48 21.24 -0.98
C PHE A 186 14.26 21.32 -2.48
N ASP A 187 15.28 21.83 -3.17
CA ASP A 187 15.37 21.71 -4.61
C ASP A 187 15.64 20.27 -5.01
N LEU A 188 15.23 19.98 -6.24
CA LEU A 188 15.27 18.65 -6.78
C LEU A 188 16.55 18.37 -7.55
N ASP A 189 17.46 17.62 -6.93
CA ASP A 189 18.77 17.30 -7.47
C ASP A 189 19.37 16.00 -6.89
N ASN A 190 20.57 15.64 -7.34
CA ASN A 190 21.33 14.50 -6.82
C ASN A 190 22.16 14.85 -5.57
N ASN A 191 21.87 15.97 -4.89
CA ASN A 191 22.62 16.36 -3.71
C ASN A 191 22.28 15.43 -2.55
N LYS A 192 23.29 14.75 -2.01
CA LYS A 192 23.12 13.78 -0.93
C LYS A 192 22.40 14.37 0.30
N LYS A 193 22.67 15.62 0.66
CA LYS A 193 22.04 16.28 1.82
C LYS A 193 20.54 16.52 1.58
N ASN A 194 20.17 16.93 0.36
CA ASN A 194 18.78 17.12 -0.03
C ASN A 194 18.03 15.79 -0.07
N ILE A 195 18.67 14.73 -0.59
CA ILE A 195 18.12 13.37 -0.62
C ILE A 195 17.88 12.84 0.81
N GLU A 196 18.88 12.92 1.69
CA GLU A 196 18.75 12.44 3.07
C GLU A 196 17.69 13.23 3.85
N GLY A 197 17.69 14.56 3.72
CA GLY A 197 16.67 15.42 4.33
C GLY A 197 15.27 15.14 3.79
N GLY A 198 15.14 15.01 2.47
CA GLY A 198 13.88 14.67 1.79
C GLY A 198 13.34 13.30 2.22
N LYS A 199 14.21 12.29 2.32
CA LYS A 199 13.87 10.95 2.82
C LYS A 199 13.32 11.01 4.24
N GLU A 200 13.92 11.80 5.12
CA GLU A 200 13.44 11.94 6.50
C GLU A 200 12.05 12.59 6.55
N ILE A 201 11.84 13.68 5.81
CA ILE A 201 10.57 14.42 5.77
C ILE A 201 9.47 13.55 5.18
N LEU A 202 9.71 12.92 4.03
CA LEU A 202 8.73 12.05 3.37
C LEU A 202 8.40 10.84 4.22
N ARG A 203 9.39 10.19 4.83
CA ARG A 203 9.14 9.11 5.78
C ARG A 203 8.21 9.53 6.91
N LYS A 204 8.41 10.72 7.50
CA LYS A 204 7.52 11.24 8.56
C LYS A 204 6.11 11.49 8.04
N LYS A 205 5.96 12.12 6.87
CA LYS A 205 4.65 12.41 6.26
C LYS A 205 3.89 11.15 5.86
N THR A 206 4.54 10.21 5.19
CA THR A 206 3.93 8.94 4.78
C THR A 206 3.49 8.12 5.99
N ARG A 207 4.33 8.05 7.03
CA ARG A 207 3.96 7.39 8.29
C ARG A 207 2.76 8.06 8.96
N HIS A 208 2.74 9.40 9.01
CA HIS A 208 1.63 10.15 9.57
C HIS A 208 0.33 9.84 8.82
N LEU A 209 0.33 9.96 7.49
CA LEU A 209 -0.82 9.67 6.64
C LEU A 209 -1.32 8.23 6.83
N GLY A 210 -0.43 7.25 6.77
CA GLY A 210 -0.82 5.84 6.95
C GLY A 210 -1.41 5.57 8.33
N ASN A 211 -0.88 6.19 9.37
CA ASN A 211 -1.43 6.07 10.73
C ASN A 211 -2.77 6.80 10.90
N GLU A 212 -2.99 7.92 10.20
CA GLU A 212 -4.29 8.60 10.19
C GLU A 212 -5.35 7.79 9.48
N ILE A 213 -5.01 7.17 8.34
CA ILE A 213 -5.94 6.32 7.59
C ILE A 213 -6.25 5.01 8.35
N TYR A 214 -5.28 4.47 9.07
CA TYR A 214 -5.45 3.21 9.80
C TYR A 214 -6.32 3.34 11.07
N ARG A 215 -6.42 4.54 11.65
CA ARG A 215 -7.15 4.81 12.90
C ARG A 215 -8.66 4.87 12.69
#